data_AF-A0A9K3DAQ4-F1
#
_entry.id   AF-A0A9K3DAQ4-F1
#
_cell.length_a   1.000
_cell.length_b   1.000
_cell.length_c   1.000
_cell.angle_alpha   90.00
_cell.angle_beta   90.00
_cell.angle_gamma   90.00
#
_symmetry.space_group_name_H-M   'P 1'
#
loop_
_entity.id
_entity.type
_entity.pdbx_description
1 polymer ?
#
loop_
_entity_poly.entity_id
_entity_poly.type
_entity_poly.pdbx_seq_one_letter_code
_entity_poly.pdbx_strand_id
1 'polypeptide(L)'
;GAGILALAYGLAESGLLLGLCLMALCVMLHRTSLRTIIRMTHVTGCATYKDLVRVLVGERVAYLVPLFGIAIYFGACVAYFMVAGDYLAQIVPSLSLFHARMVMSLPMLGLALLPSLDRL
;
A
#
# COMPACT_ATOMS: atom_id res chain seq x y z
N GLY A 1 -0.63 -6.38 -5.25
CA GLY A 1 -0.19 -4.97 -5.21
C GLY A 1 1.12 -4.80 -5.97
N ALA A 2 1.53 -3.57 -6.26
CA ALA A 2 2.73 -3.26 -7.04
C ALA A 2 4.04 -3.82 -6.42
N GLY A 3 4.02 -4.16 -5.12
CA GLY A 3 5.18 -4.70 -4.40
C GLY A 3 5.73 -6.03 -4.93
N ILE A 4 5.02 -6.77 -5.78
CA ILE A 4 5.55 -8.02 -6.35
C ILE A 4 6.71 -7.77 -7.33
N LEU A 5 6.70 -6.64 -8.03
CA LEU A 5 7.78 -6.22 -8.92
C LEU A 5 9.04 -5.88 -8.11
N ALA A 6 8.87 -5.17 -7.00
CA ALA A 6 9.95 -4.84 -6.07
C ALA A 6 10.54 -6.09 -5.39
N LEU A 7 9.73 -7.11 -5.11
CA LEU A 7 10.20 -8.39 -4.57
C LEU A 7 11.11 -9.12 -5.56
N ALA A 8 10.72 -9.20 -6.83
CA ALA A 8 11.55 -9.84 -7.86
C ALA A 8 12.91 -9.13 -8.01
N TYR A 9 12.90 -7.79 -8.05
CA TYR A 9 14.12 -6.98 -8.08
C TYR A 9 15.00 -7.21 -6.83
N GLY A 10 14.40 -7.18 -5.63
CA GLY A 10 15.13 -7.41 -4.38
C GLY A 10 15.76 -8.79 -4.27
N LEU A 11 15.11 -9.84 -4.78
CA LEU A 11 15.66 -11.19 -4.87
C LEU A 11 16.81 -11.28 -5.87
N ALA A 12 16.72 -10.58 -7.01
CA ALA A 12 17.79 -10.53 -7.99
C ALA A 12 19.06 -9.84 -7.44
N GLU A 13 18.90 -8.74 -6.72
CA GLU A 13 20.02 -7.96 -6.15
C GLU A 13 20.66 -8.63 -4.93
N SER A 14 19.86 -9.22 -4.03
CA SER A 14 20.38 -9.84 -2.80
C SER A 14 20.93 -11.26 -3.00
N GLY A 15 20.63 -11.89 -4.14
CA GLY A 15 20.89 -13.30 -4.39
C GLY A 15 19.84 -14.22 -3.76
N LEU A 16 19.64 -15.39 -4.37
CA LEU A 16 18.51 -16.27 -4.05
C LEU A 16 18.45 -16.70 -2.58
N LEU A 17 19.60 -17.09 -2.00
CA LEU A 17 19.64 -17.61 -0.63
C LEU A 17 19.35 -16.50 0.40
N LEU A 18 20.03 -15.36 0.29
CA LEU A 18 19.85 -14.24 1.21
C LEU A 18 18.46 -13.62 1.06
N GLY A 19 17.98 -13.46 -0.18
CA GLY A 19 16.63 -12.97 -0.47
C GLY A 19 15.54 -13.87 0.13
N LEU A 20 15.67 -15.20 0.01
CA LEU A 20 14.74 -16.14 0.64
C LEU A 20 14.79 -16.09 2.17
N CYS A 21 15.97 -15.98 2.78
CA CYS A 21 16.11 -15.82 4.23
C CYS A 21 15.43 -14.53 4.73
N LEU A 22 15.67 -13.40 4.07
CA LEU A 22 15.04 -12.12 4.41
C LEU A 22 13.53 -12.17 4.21
N MET A 23 13.06 -12.78 3.13
CA MET A 23 11.63 -12.93 2.87
C MET A 23 10.95 -13.80 3.94
N ALA A 24 11.57 -14.91 4.33
CA ALA A 24 11.08 -15.76 5.42
C ALA A 24 11.00 -14.99 6.75
N LEU A 25 12.04 -14.20 7.07
CA LEU A 25 12.05 -13.35 8.26
C LEU A 25 10.92 -12.31 8.24
N CYS A 26 10.73 -11.62 7.11
CA CYS A 26 9.63 -10.66 6.94
C CYS A 26 8.26 -11.32 7.14
N VAL A 27 8.03 -12.51 6.57
CA VAL A 27 6.78 -13.26 6.75
C VAL A 27 6.57 -13.64 8.21
N MET A 28 7.63 -14.10 8.90
CA MET A 28 7.55 -14.43 10.32
C MET A 28 7.16 -13.20 11.16
N LEU A 29 7.86 -12.08 11.00
CA LEU A 29 7.60 -10.83 11.72
C LEU A 29 6.20 -10.27 11.44
N HIS A 30 5.75 -10.33 10.19
CA HIS A 30 4.43 -9.87 9.80
C HIS A 30 3.34 -10.75 10.42
N ARG A 31 3.50 -12.07 10.36
CA ARG A 31 2.55 -13.03 10.95
C ARG A 31 2.46 -12.89 12.46
N THR A 32 3.59 -12.71 13.15
CA THR A 32 3.58 -12.47 14.60
C THR A 32 2.90 -11.16 14.95
N SER A 33 3.19 -10.09 14.21
CA SER A 33 2.57 -8.78 14.42
C SER A 33 1.05 -8.84 14.27
N LEU A 34 0.56 -9.42 13.17
CA LEU A 34 -0.88 -9.57 12.93
C LEU A 34 -1.57 -10.41 14.01
N ARG A 35 -0.98 -11.54 14.40
CA ARG A 35 -1.53 -12.39 15.46
C ARG A 35 -1.60 -11.66 16.79
N THR A 36 -0.59 -10.88 17.13
CA THR A 36 -0.59 -10.06 18.35
C THR A 36 -1.72 -9.05 18.30
N ILE A 37 -1.88 -8.31 17.20
CA ILE A 37 -2.96 -7.32 17.05
C ILE A 37 -4.33 -8.00 17.20
N ILE A 38 -4.57 -9.11 16.50
CA ILE A 38 -5.85 -9.84 16.57
C ILE A 38 -6.13 -10.37 17.98
N ARG A 39 -5.12 -10.96 18.64
CA ARG A 39 -5.29 -11.42 20.03
C ARG A 39 -5.63 -10.26 20.96
N MET A 40 -4.95 -9.13 20.81
CA MET A 40 -5.23 -7.97 21.64
C MET A 40 -6.63 -7.40 21.37
N THR A 41 -7.12 -7.41 20.14
CA THR A 41 -8.52 -7.02 19.86
C THR A 41 -9.53 -7.91 20.57
N HIS A 42 -9.26 -9.22 20.69
CA HIS A 42 -10.13 -10.12 21.43
C HIS A 42 -10.08 -9.89 22.95
N VAL A 43 -8.92 -9.49 23.49
CA VAL A 43 -8.76 -9.23 24.93
C VAL A 43 -9.37 -7.90 25.34
N THR A 44 -9.19 -6.84 24.53
CA THR A 44 -9.69 -5.50 24.87
C THR A 44 -11.12 -5.25 24.40
N GLY A 45 -11.62 -6.04 23.45
CA GLY A 45 -12.93 -5.81 22.81
C GLY A 45 -12.99 -4.54 21.93
N CYS A 46 -11.83 -3.92 21.62
CA CYS A 46 -11.80 -2.72 20.80
C CYS A 46 -12.14 -3.03 19.33
N ALA A 47 -13.06 -2.25 18.75
CA ALA A 47 -13.47 -2.42 17.36
C ALA A 47 -12.48 -1.81 16.34
N THR A 48 -11.67 -0.83 16.76
CA THR A 48 -10.73 -0.14 15.85
C THR A 48 -9.29 -0.28 16.32
N TYR A 49 -8.36 -0.30 15.35
CA TYR A 49 -6.92 -0.34 15.64
C TYR A 49 -6.44 0.91 16.41
N LYS A 50 -7.05 2.07 16.14
CA LYS A 50 -6.74 3.31 16.85
C LYS A 50 -7.10 3.22 18.34
N ASP A 51 -8.28 2.69 18.63
CA ASP A 51 -8.73 2.52 20.03
C ASP A 51 -7.90 1.45 20.73
N LEU A 52 -7.56 0.37 20.02
CA LEU A 52 -6.67 -0.68 20.53
C LEU A 52 -5.31 -0.11 20.97
N VAL A 53 -4.69 0.72 20.12
CA VAL A 53 -3.39 1.34 20.45
C VAL A 53 -3.52 2.32 21.60
N ARG A 54 -4.60 3.11 21.64
CA ARG A 54 -4.87 4.05 22.75
C ARG A 54 -4.99 3.32 24.09
N VAL A 55 -5.66 2.16 24.12
CA VAL A 55 -5.81 1.34 25.34
C VAL A 55 -4.51 0.67 25.76
N LEU A 56 -3.73 0.13 24.81
CA LEU A 56 -2.52 -0.64 25.13
C LEU A 56 -1.28 0.21 25.40
N VAL A 57 -1.10 1.31 24.67
CA VAL A 57 0.15 2.09 24.65
C VAL A 57 -0.06 3.51 25.20
N GLY A 58 -1.32 3.93 25.34
CA GLY A 58 -1.69 5.25 25.84
C GLY A 58 -1.91 6.28 24.73
N GLU A 59 -2.58 7.37 25.12
CA GLU A 59 -3.11 8.37 24.19
C GLU A 59 -2.03 9.12 23.41
N ARG A 60 -0.88 9.39 24.02
CA ARG A 60 0.23 10.12 23.36
C ARG A 60 0.80 9.35 22.17
N VAL A 61 0.94 8.04 22.29
CA VAL A 61 1.50 7.18 21.23
C VAL A 61 0.45 6.87 20.16
N ALA A 62 -0.84 6.88 20.52
CA ALA A 62 -1.93 6.69 19.57
C ALA A 62 -1.96 7.73 18.44
N TYR A 63 -1.39 8.92 18.63
CA TYR A 63 -1.25 9.93 17.57
C TYR A 63 -0.14 9.64 16.56
N LEU A 64 0.87 8.83 16.91
CA LEU A 64 1.94 8.46 15.97
C LEU A 64 1.47 7.43 14.94
N VAL A 65 0.55 6.56 15.31
CA VAL A 65 0.00 5.54 14.42
C VAL A 65 -0.61 6.10 13.14
N PRO A 66 -1.53 7.09 13.17
CA PRO A 66 -2.06 7.68 11.94
C PRO A 66 -0.99 8.41 11.14
N LEU A 67 0.04 8.99 11.78
CA LEU A 67 1.15 9.63 11.07
C LEU A 67 1.95 8.62 10.23
N PHE A 68 2.32 7.47 10.82
CA PHE A 68 2.97 6.39 10.08
C PHE A 68 2.05 5.79 9.01
N GLY A 69 0.74 5.67 9.31
CA GLY A 69 -0.27 5.25 8.35
C GLY A 69 -0.30 6.15 7.12
N ILE A 70 -0.35 7.47 7.31
CA ILE A 70 -0.31 8.45 6.22
C ILE A 70 0.95 8.28 5.38
N ALA A 71 2.13 8.16 6.00
CA ALA A 71 3.39 7.99 5.28
C ALA A 71 3.39 6.72 4.40
N ILE A 72 2.87 5.60 4.93
CA ILE A 72 2.76 4.33 4.20
C ILE A 72 1.78 4.45 3.03
N TYR A 73 0.60 5.00 3.26
CA TYR A 73 -0.41 5.15 2.21
C TYR A 73 0.02 6.14 1.13
N PHE A 74 0.66 7.24 1.52
CA PHE A 74 1.23 8.19 0.58
C PHE A 74 2.29 7.53 -0.31
N GLY A 75 3.24 6.80 0.29
CA GLY A 75 4.24 6.05 -0.46
C GLY A 75 3.62 5.00 -1.39
N ALA A 76 2.56 4.31 -0.93
CA ALA A 76 1.83 3.36 -1.76
C ALA A 76 1.15 4.04 -2.96
N CYS A 77 0.48 5.18 -2.76
CA CYS A 77 -0.14 5.96 -3.84
C CYS A 77 0.89 6.40 -4.88
N VAL A 78 2.03 6.92 -4.44
CA VAL A 78 3.13 7.32 -5.33
C VAL A 78 3.66 6.13 -6.13
N ALA A 79 3.92 4.99 -5.46
CA ALA A 79 4.39 3.78 -6.12
C ALA A 79 3.40 3.25 -7.16
N TYR A 80 2.10 3.23 -6.83
CA TYR A 80 1.06 2.84 -7.79
C TYR A 80 0.96 3.81 -8.97
N PHE A 81 1.10 5.11 -8.73
CA PHE A 81 1.08 6.12 -9.80
C PHE A 81 2.28 5.97 -10.75
N MET A 82 3.48 5.74 -10.20
CA MET A 82 4.68 5.48 -11.01
C MET A 82 4.52 4.22 -11.87
N VAL A 83 4.11 3.10 -11.26
CA VAL A 83 3.91 1.84 -11.99
C VAL A 83 2.84 1.97 -13.08
N ALA A 84 1.75 2.68 -12.79
CA ALA A 84 0.73 2.99 -13.80
C ALA A 84 1.31 3.83 -14.94
N GLY A 85 2.12 4.85 -14.63
CA GLY A 85 2.82 5.67 -15.61
C GLY A 85 3.76 4.86 -16.51
N ASP A 86 4.55 3.96 -15.92
CA ASP A 86 5.48 3.09 -16.65
C ASP A 86 4.74 2.16 -17.62
N TYR A 87 3.62 1.59 -17.19
CA TYR A 87 2.77 0.77 -18.07
C TYR A 87 2.14 1.60 -19.19
N LEU A 88 1.64 2.80 -18.88
CA LEU A 88 1.07 3.68 -19.90
C LEU A 88 2.11 4.09 -20.95
N ALA A 89 3.34 4.42 -20.53
CA ALA A 89 4.41 4.81 -21.43
C ALA A 89 4.83 3.67 -22.39
N GLN A 90 4.76 2.41 -21.95
CA GLN A 90 5.04 1.24 -22.80
C GLN A 90 3.90 0.92 -23.77
N ILE A 91 2.65 1.13 -23.32
CA ILE A 91 1.45 0.71 -24.05
C ILE A 91 1.01 1.76 -25.09
N VAL A 92 1.09 3.06 -24.77
CA VAL A 92 0.64 4.15 -25.64
C VAL A 92 1.27 4.16 -27.05
N PRO A 93 2.59 3.93 -27.23
CA PRO A 93 3.22 3.89 -28.55
C PRO A 93 2.72 2.73 -29.43
N SER A 94 2.19 1.67 -28.82
CA SER A 94 1.71 0.46 -29.49
C SER A 94 0.22 0.52 -29.88
N LEU A 95 -0.49 1.57 -29.49
CA LEU A 95 -1.93 1.74 -29.68
C LEU A 95 -2.25 2.74 -30.78
N SER A 96 -3.35 2.52 -31.49
CA SER A 96 -3.90 3.54 -32.39
C SER A 96 -4.37 4.77 -31.60
N LEU A 97 -4.26 5.96 -32.21
CA LEU A 97 -4.55 7.28 -31.60
C LEU A 97 -5.88 7.37 -30.83
N PHE A 98 -6.89 6.58 -31.25
CA PHE A 98 -8.20 6.51 -30.59
C PHE A 98 -8.13 5.84 -29.21
N HIS A 99 -7.44 4.70 -29.11
CA HIS A 99 -7.33 3.96 -27.86
C HIS A 99 -6.40 4.67 -26.86
N ALA A 100 -5.33 5.30 -27.34
CA ALA A 100 -4.44 6.11 -26.51
C ALA A 100 -5.20 7.28 -25.83
N ARG A 101 -6.09 7.96 -26.56
CA ARG A 101 -6.94 9.02 -26.01
C ARG A 101 -7.93 8.50 -24.97
N MET A 102 -8.53 7.34 -25.20
CA MET A 102 -9.48 6.73 -24.26
C MET A 102 -8.80 6.31 -22.95
N VAL A 103 -7.62 5.68 -23.04
CA VAL A 103 -6.83 5.25 -21.87
C VAL A 103 -6.33 6.43 -21.05
N MET A 104 -5.87 7.51 -21.69
CA MET A 104 -5.43 8.74 -21.00
C MET A 104 -6.59 9.48 -20.31
N SER A 105 -7.82 9.36 -20.82
CA SER A 105 -9.00 10.05 -20.27
C SER A 105 -9.58 9.37 -19.02
N LEU A 106 -9.39 8.06 -18.84
CA LEU A 106 -9.88 7.30 -17.69
C LEU A 106 -9.36 7.78 -16.32
N PRO A 107 -8.04 7.96 -16.10
CA PRO A 107 -7.54 8.50 -14.84
C PRO A 107 -7.97 9.97 -14.62
N MET A 108 -8.10 10.76 -15.70
CA MET A 108 -8.62 12.14 -15.63
C MET A 108 -10.10 12.19 -15.25
N LEU A 109 -10.92 11.25 -15.73
CA LEU A 109 -12.32 11.10 -15.34
C LEU A 109 -12.44 10.70 -13.86
N GLY A 110 -11.58 9.78 -13.39
CA GLY A 110 -11.50 9.42 -11.97
C GLY A 110 -11.14 10.61 -11.08
N LEU A 111 -10.17 11.44 -11.50
CA LEU A 111 -9.81 12.68 -10.80
C LEU A 111 -10.93 13.74 -10.85
N ALA A 112 -11.66 13.83 -11.95
CA ALA A 112 -12.80 14.75 -12.10
C ALA A 112 -14.03 14.33 -11.25
N LEU A 113 -14.17 13.04 -10.94
CA LEU A 113 -15.25 12.51 -10.09
C LEU A 113 -14.96 12.63 -8.58
N LEU A 114 -13.69 12.75 -8.17
CA LEU A 114 -13.32 12.99 -6.76
C LEU A 114 -14.06 14.16 -6.10
N PRO A 115 -14.13 15.38 -6.68
CA PRO A 115 -14.86 16.49 -6.07
C PRO A 115 -16.38 16.30 -6.02
N SER A 116 -16.94 15.33 -6.76
CA SER A 116 -18.37 15.00 -6.71
C SER A 116 -18.73 13.99 -5.61
N LEU A 117 -17.75 13.24 -5.09
CA LEU A 117 -17.91 12.30 -3.98
C LEU A 117 -17.83 12.98 -2.61
N ASP A 118 -17.12 14.11 -2.49
CA ASP A 118 -17.07 14.92 -1.25
C ASP A 118 -18.42 15.59 -0.90
N ARG A 119 -19.45 15.47 -1.76
CA ARG A 119 -20.79 16.06 -1.57
C ARG A 119 -21.88 15.02 -1.26
N LEU A 120 -21.54 13.74 -1.09
CA LEU A 120 -22.42 12.63 -0.73
C LEU A 120 -22.11 12.15 0.69
#